data_AF-A0A935JHB5-F1
#
_entry.id   AF-A0A935JHB5-F1
#
_cell.length_a   1.000
_cell.length_b   1.000
_cell.length_c   1.000
_cell.angle_alpha   90.00
_cell.angle_beta   90.00
_cell.angle_gamma   90.00
#
_symmetry.space_group_name_H-M   'P 1'
#
loop_
_entity.id
_entity.type
_entity.pdbx_description
1 polymer ?
#
loop_
_entity_poly.entity_id
_entity_poly.type
_entity_poly.pdbx_seq_one_letter_code
_entity_poly.pdbx_strand_id
1 'polypeptide(L)'
;MFHIFLRDNKKRIYRSFNTNDKDQALNAFETLIYRKDLDGMKIIAMLQHKKTMLMFHRFDVDENHKNHIRGKTLAIYKKLGLLKP
;
A
#
# COMPACT_ATOMS: atom_id res chain seq x y z
N MET A 1 1.98 -1.73 15.51
CA MET A 1 2.78 -0.90 14.61
C MET A 1 2.55 -1.29 13.16
N PHE A 2 2.11 -0.33 12.38
CA PHE A 2 2.02 -0.36 10.93
C PHE A 2 3.34 0.12 10.31
N HIS A 3 3.69 -0.48 9.18
CA HIS A 3 4.86 -0.13 8.39
C HIS A 3 4.46 0.00 6.91
N ILE A 4 4.66 1.18 6.35
CA ILE A 4 4.31 1.56 5.00
C ILE A 4 5.59 1.89 4.25
N PHE A 5 5.82 1.28 3.09
CA PHE A 5 7.06 1.55 2.35
C PHE A 5 6.95 1.28 0.85
N LEU A 6 7.84 1.92 0.09
CA LEU A 6 8.09 1.60 -1.33
C LEU A 6 9.26 0.64 -1.46
N ARG A 7 9.11 -0.37 -2.32
CA ARG A 7 10.15 -1.33 -2.65
C ARG A 7 10.30 -1.50 -4.16
N ASP A 8 11.53 -1.51 -4.68
CA ASP A 8 11.78 -1.93 -6.08
C ASP A 8 11.84 -3.46 -6.23
N ASN A 9 12.07 -3.89 -7.47
CA ASN A 9 12.37 -5.28 -7.84
C ASN A 9 13.70 -5.81 -7.25
N LYS A 10 14.63 -4.94 -6.84
CA LYS A 10 15.89 -5.30 -6.16
C LYS A 10 15.74 -5.36 -4.63
N LYS A 11 14.50 -5.27 -4.12
CA LYS A 11 14.16 -5.26 -2.69
C LYS A 11 14.70 -4.04 -1.92
N ARG A 12 15.14 -2.98 -2.60
CA ARG A 12 15.57 -1.73 -1.98
C ARG A 12 14.35 -0.94 -1.52
N ILE A 13 14.44 -0.39 -0.31
CA ILE A 13 13.39 0.44 0.29
C ILE A 13 13.77 1.91 0.10
N TYR A 14 12.93 2.68 -0.60
CA TYR A 14 13.21 4.11 -0.90
C TYR A 14 12.65 5.06 0.15
N ARG A 15 11.49 4.72 0.70
CA ARG A 15 10.78 5.52 1.67
C ARG A 15 9.98 4.59 2.55
N SER A 16 10.09 4.78 3.86
CA SER A 16 9.29 4.07 4.85
C SER A 16 8.64 5.06 5.80
N PHE A 17 7.50 4.65 6.33
CA PHE A 17 6.74 5.37 7.34
C PHE A 17 6.22 4.34 8.35
N ASN A 18 6.40 4.62 9.63
CA ASN A 18 5.98 3.75 10.72
C ASN A 18 5.06 4.53 11.65
N THR A 19 3.97 3.90 12.08
CA THR A 19 3.06 4.49 13.05
C THR A 19 2.31 3.39 13.82
N ASN A 20 1.84 3.72 15.02
CA ASN A 20 0.89 2.87 15.75
C ASN A 20 -0.56 3.30 15.50
N ASP A 21 -0.76 4.49 14.93
CA ASP A 21 -2.07 4.99 14.55
C ASP A 21 -2.52 4.32 13.25
N LYS A 22 -3.66 3.64 13.32
CA LYS A 22 -4.26 2.94 12.19
C LYS A 22 -4.72 3.90 11.10
N ASP A 23 -5.39 4.99 11.46
CA ASP A 23 -5.98 5.91 10.49
C ASP A 23 -4.87 6.69 9.77
N GLN A 24 -3.81 7.05 10.49
CA GLN A 24 -2.61 7.62 9.91
C GLN A 24 -1.91 6.63 8.95
N ALA A 25 -1.85 5.34 9.30
CA ALA A 25 -1.27 4.30 8.45
C ALA A 25 -2.04 4.12 7.14
N LEU A 26 -3.37 4.05 7.23
CA LEU A 26 -4.25 3.91 6.07
C LEU A 26 -4.15 5.14 5.16
N ASN A 27 -4.19 6.35 5.72
CA ASN A 27 -4.06 7.60 4.97
C ASN A 27 -2.68 7.70 4.28
N ALA A 28 -1.60 7.39 4.99
CA ALA A 28 -0.25 7.40 4.42
C ALA A 28 -0.12 6.39 3.26
N PHE A 29 -0.70 5.19 3.40
CA PHE A 29 -0.70 4.19 2.34
C PHE A 29 -1.56 4.62 1.15
N GLU A 30 -2.74 5.18 1.38
CA GLU A 30 -3.62 5.74 0.35
C GLU A 30 -2.87 6.80 -0.47
N THR A 31 -2.28 7.78 0.20
CA THR A 31 -1.47 8.84 -0.41
C THR A 31 -0.34 8.26 -1.25
N LEU A 32 0.30 7.19 -0.76
CA LEU A 32 1.39 6.54 -1.46
C LEU A 32 0.95 5.86 -2.76
N ILE A 33 -0.16 5.12 -2.73
CA ILE A 33 -0.62 4.38 -3.92
C ILE A 33 -1.18 5.32 -4.99
N TYR A 34 -1.69 6.51 -4.66
CA TYR A 34 -2.19 7.48 -5.63
C TYR A 34 -1.10 8.34 -6.30
N ARG A 35 0.18 8.06 -6.02
CA ARG A 35 1.32 8.70 -6.70
C ARG A 35 1.42 8.28 -8.16
N LYS A 36 0.97 9.17 -9.06
CA LYS A 36 1.06 8.97 -10.51
C LYS A 36 2.48 9.04 -11.07
N ASP A 37 3.40 9.70 -10.36
CA ASP A 37 4.81 9.79 -10.76
C ASP A 37 5.53 8.43 -10.75
N LEU A 38 4.92 7.42 -10.12
CA LEU A 38 5.45 6.06 -10.03
C LEU A 38 4.82 5.11 -11.06
N ASP A 39 3.83 5.56 -11.85
CA ASP A 39 3.10 4.72 -12.79
C ASP A 39 4.01 4.20 -13.91
N GLY A 40 3.90 2.90 -14.21
CA GLY A 40 4.79 2.20 -15.15
C GLY A 40 6.13 1.77 -14.53
N MET A 41 6.48 2.23 -13.33
CA MET A 41 7.72 1.83 -12.65
C MET A 41 7.55 0.49 -11.92
N LYS A 42 8.58 -0.37 -11.96
CA LYS A 42 8.66 -1.65 -11.22
C LYS A 42 8.88 -1.45 -9.71
N ILE A 43 7.99 -0.66 -9.11
CA ILE A 43 7.94 -0.31 -7.69
C ILE A 43 6.65 -0.87 -7.11
N ILE A 44 6.70 -1.21 -5.83
CA ILE A 44 5.59 -1.75 -5.06
C ILE A 44 5.42 -0.92 -3.80
N ALA A 45 4.22 -0.41 -3.54
CA ALA A 45 3.84 0.13 -2.24
C ALA A 45 3.34 -1.02 -1.34
N MET A 46 3.82 -1.09 -0.11
CA MET A 46 3.48 -2.14 0.85
C MET A 46 2.90 -1.55 2.13
N LEU A 47 1.90 -2.22 2.70
CA LEU A 47 1.38 -1.99 4.04
C LEU A 47 1.52 -3.27 4.85
N GLN A 48 2.23 -3.17 5.97
CA GLN A 48 2.43 -4.25 6.94
C GLN A 48 1.89 -3.85 8.31
N HIS A 49 1.47 -4.83 9.09
CA HIS A 49 1.15 -4.67 10.51
C HIS A 49 1.77 -5.82 11.31
N LYS A 50 2.54 -5.50 12.35
CA LYS A 50 3.25 -6.50 13.18
C LYS A 50 4.03 -7.53 12.33
N LYS A 51 4.78 -7.05 11.32
CA LYS A 51 5.55 -7.87 10.34
C LYS A 51 4.71 -8.75 9.40
N THR A 52 3.39 -8.74 9.51
CA THR A 52 2.49 -9.41 8.55
C THR A 52 2.17 -8.45 7.41
N MET A 53 2.32 -8.91 6.17
CA MET A 53 1.90 -8.14 5.00
C MET A 53 0.38 -8.14 4.90
N LEU A 54 -0.21 -6.96 4.98
CA LEU A 54 -1.66 -6.80 4.87
C LEU A 54 -2.07 -6.63 3.40
N MET A 55 -1.32 -5.81 2.66
CA MET A 55 -1.58 -5.55 1.25
C MET A 55 -0.40 -4.90 0.55
N PHE A 56 -0.45 -4.88 -0.78
CA PHE A 56 0.49 -4.14 -1.61
C PHE A 56 -0.16 -3.67 -2.92
N HIS A 57 0.43 -2.64 -3.52
CA HIS A 57 0.05 -2.07 -4.80
C HIS A 57 1.23 -2.12 -5.77
N ARG A 58 1.00 -2.56 -7.00
CA ARG A 58 1.97 -2.48 -8.10
C ARG A 58 1.64 -1.29 -8.98
N PHE A 59 2.65 -0.51 -9.31
CA PHE A 59 2.53 0.63 -10.22
C PHE A 59 2.82 0.26 -11.69
N ASP A 60 3.38 -0.92 -11.95
CA ASP A 60 3.76 -1.42 -13.29
C ASP A 60 2.70 -2.33 -13.93
N VAL A 61 1.44 -2.22 -13.52
CA VAL A 61 0.36 -3.09 -14.00
C VAL A 61 -0.89 -2.26 -14.32
N ASP A 62 -1.69 -2.77 -15.26
CA ASP A 62 -2.94 -2.13 -15.66
C ASP A 62 -3.97 -2.06 -14.53
N GLU A 63 -4.95 -1.15 -14.66
CA GLU A 63 -6.00 -0.91 -13.66
C GLU A 63 -6.85 -2.14 -13.33
N ASN A 64 -6.99 -3.05 -14.30
CA ASN A 64 -7.71 -4.31 -14.17
C ASN A 64 -6.92 -5.39 -13.44
N HIS A 65 -5.61 -5.20 -13.24
CA HIS A 65 -4.78 -6.17 -12.54
C HIS A 65 -5.15 -6.25 -11.05
N LYS A 66 -5.14 -7.46 -10.48
CA LYS A 66 -5.51 -7.71 -9.07
C LYS A 66 -4.70 -6.90 -8.04
N ASN A 67 -3.47 -6.52 -8.40
CA ASN A 67 -2.57 -5.72 -7.55
C ASN A 67 -2.60 -4.22 -7.87
N HIS A 68 -3.46 -3.78 -8.79
CA HIS A 68 -3.81 -2.37 -8.96
C HIS A 68 -5.03 -2.05 -8.09
N ILE A 69 -4.76 -1.51 -6.89
CA ILE A 69 -5.77 -1.39 -5.83
C ILE A 69 -6.30 0.04 -5.64
N ARG A 70 -5.88 1.00 -6.47
CA ARG A 70 -6.48 2.35 -6.48
C ARG A 70 -7.98 2.23 -6.72
N GLY A 71 -8.77 3.05 -6.01
CA GLY A 71 -10.23 2.98 -6.02
C GLY A 71 -10.83 1.72 -5.38
N LYS A 72 -10.02 0.75 -4.94
CA LYS A 72 -10.47 -0.53 -4.35
C LYS A 72 -10.10 -0.67 -2.87
N THR A 73 -9.33 0.28 -2.32
CA THR A 73 -8.80 0.29 -0.95
C THR A 73 -9.87 0.13 0.11
N LEU A 74 -10.97 0.89 0.04
CA LEU A 74 -12.08 0.82 1.00
C LEU A 74 -12.62 -0.61 1.18
N ALA A 75 -12.91 -1.29 0.07
CA ALA A 75 -13.43 -2.65 0.11
C ALA A 75 -12.40 -3.63 0.70
N ILE A 76 -11.12 -3.44 0.41
CA ILE A 76 -10.04 -4.28 0.97
C ILE A 76 -9.88 -4.02 2.47
N TYR A 77 -9.90 -2.76 2.91
CA TYR A 77 -9.79 -2.41 4.33
C TYR A 77 -10.93 -3.01 5.16
N LYS A 78 -12.17 -2.99 4.64
CA LYS A 78 -13.31 -3.66 5.27
C LYS A 78 -13.10 -5.17 5.37
N LYS A 79 -12.67 -5.82 4.29
CA LYS A 79 -12.36 -7.27 4.29
C LYS A 79 -11.25 -7.65 5.28
N LEU A 80 -10.29 -6.76 5.49
CA LEU A 80 -9.20 -6.96 6.45
C LEU A 80 -9.57 -6.56 7.89
N GLY A 81 -10.80 -6.11 8.15
CA GLY A 81 -11.23 -5.62 9.46
C GLY A 81 -10.51 -4.35 9.92
N LEU A 82 -9.89 -3.61 9.01
CA LEU A 82 -9.18 -2.36 9.30
C LEU A 82 -10.15 -1.18 9.44
N LEU A 83 -11.28 -1.24 8.73
CA LEU A 83 -12.40 -0.32 8.89
C LEU A 83 -13.62 -1.06 9.41
N LYS A 84 -14.46 -0.36 10.19
CA LYS A 84 -15.76 -0.91 10.61
C LYS A 84 -16.62 -1.18 9.35
N PRO A 85 -17.48 -2.23 9.39
CA PRO A 85 -18.39 -2.54 8.29
C PRO A 85 -19.25 -1.34 7.88
#